data_AF-A0AB39L6I3-F1
#
_entry.id   AF-A0AB39L6I3-F1
#
_cell.length_a   1.000
_cell.length_b   1.000
_cell.length_c   1.000
_cell.angle_alpha   90.00
_cell.angle_beta   90.00
_cell.angle_gamma   90.00
#
_symmetry.space_group_name_H-M   'P 1'
#
loop_
_entity.id
_entity.type
_entity.pdbx_description
1 polymer ?
#
loop_
_entity_poly.entity_id
_entity_poly.type
_entity_poly.pdbx_seq_one_letter_code
_entity_poly.pdbx_strand_id
1 'polypeptide(L)'
;MRPFIGVGISIGVLAAIWTELSVQLGFVTWVGFVAWACFYAAGAGFGGFRKGLAANISGAVYGWLVGLFVGVAAFPGALAIAVGVIALAMCLQAGWRPLSFIPGAFAGTAAFFGTGLAFWPTVLALALGAALGWASAVLGERIQRLVDRSALASAGDEQATSAPAG
;
A
#
# COMPACT_ATOMS: atom_id res chain seq x y z
N MET A 1 11.21 19.71 -11.94
CA MET A 1 10.37 18.68 -11.30
C MET A 1 10.46 17.41 -12.14
N ARG A 2 10.62 16.23 -11.53
CA ARG A 2 10.65 14.97 -12.30
C ARG A 2 9.21 14.60 -12.70
N PRO A 3 8.91 14.30 -13.98
CA PRO A 3 7.58 13.88 -14.38
C PRO A 3 7.24 12.52 -13.75
N PHE A 4 6.04 12.38 -13.17
CA PHE A 4 5.54 11.13 -12.59
C PHE A 4 4.77 10.27 -13.62
N ILE A 5 5.08 10.45 -14.91
CA ILE A 5 4.32 9.84 -16.01
C ILE A 5 4.37 8.31 -15.92
N GLY A 6 5.56 7.73 -15.68
CA GLY A 6 5.72 6.28 -15.61
C GLY A 6 4.92 5.66 -14.46
N VAL A 7 5.02 6.26 -13.27
CA VAL A 7 4.26 5.79 -12.09
C VAL A 7 2.76 6.01 -12.27
N GLY A 8 2.34 7.13 -12.85
CA GLY A 8 0.92 7.43 -13.13
C GLY A 8 0.28 6.41 -14.08
N ILE A 9 0.93 6.12 -15.21
CA ILE A 9 0.46 5.10 -16.17
C ILE A 9 0.38 3.72 -15.50
N SER A 10 1.45 3.35 -14.79
CA SER A 10 1.53 2.06 -14.10
C SER A 10 0.41 1.87 -13.07
N ILE A 11 0.23 2.85 -12.17
CA ILE A 11 -0.83 2.81 -11.16
C ILE A 11 -2.21 2.81 -11.83
N GLY A 12 -2.45 3.66 -12.82
CA GLY A 12 -3.75 3.75 -13.48
C GLY A 12 -4.19 2.42 -14.11
N VAL A 13 -3.31 1.76 -14.85
CA VAL A 13 -3.61 0.46 -15.49
C VAL A 13 -3.83 -0.64 -14.44
N LEU A 14 -2.91 -0.77 -13.48
CA LEU A 14 -3.02 -1.81 -12.46
C LEU A 14 -4.21 -1.60 -11.53
N ALA A 15 -4.60 -0.35 -11.25
CA ALA A 15 -5.76 -0.01 -10.45
C ALA A 15 -7.08 -0.39 -11.15
N ALA A 16 -7.17 -0.16 -12.47
CA ALA A 16 -8.32 -0.58 -13.26
C ALA A 16 -8.45 -2.11 -13.26
N ILE A 17 -7.36 -2.83 -13.52
CA ILE A 17 -7.33 -4.30 -13.51
C ILE A 17 -7.70 -4.83 -12.11
N TRP A 18 -7.12 -4.28 -11.06
CA TRP A 18 -7.43 -4.69 -9.68
C TRP A 18 -8.90 -4.48 -9.34
N THR A 19 -9.47 -3.34 -9.71
CA THR A 19 -10.86 -3.02 -9.41
C THR A 19 -11.79 -4.04 -10.07
N GLU A 20 -11.60 -4.32 -11.36
CA GLU A 20 -12.42 -5.30 -12.08
C GLU A 20 -12.26 -6.72 -11.49
N LEU A 21 -11.02 -7.19 -11.31
CA LEU A 21 -10.77 -8.54 -10.79
C LEU A 21 -11.24 -8.71 -9.34
N SER A 22 -11.05 -7.70 -8.50
CA SER A 22 -11.47 -7.79 -7.09
C SER A 22 -12.98 -7.87 -6.96
N VAL A 23 -13.74 -7.15 -7.80
CA VAL A 23 -15.20 -7.26 -7.82
C VAL A 23 -15.64 -8.65 -8.28
N GLN A 24 -15.07 -9.17 -9.37
CA GLN A 24 -15.44 -10.49 -9.90
C GLN A 24 -15.12 -11.64 -8.94
N LEU A 25 -14.00 -11.54 -8.21
CA LEU A 25 -13.52 -12.58 -7.31
C LEU A 25 -13.99 -12.40 -5.85
N GLY A 26 -14.74 -11.33 -5.56
CA GLY A 26 -15.23 -11.04 -4.20
C GLY A 26 -14.15 -10.59 -3.22
N PHE A 27 -13.02 -10.03 -3.70
CA PHE A 27 -12.00 -9.43 -2.84
C PHE A 27 -12.40 -8.04 -2.38
N VAL A 28 -11.86 -7.61 -1.24
CA VAL A 28 -12.13 -6.28 -0.69
C VAL A 28 -11.27 -5.23 -1.41
N THR A 29 -11.79 -4.68 -2.51
CA THR A 29 -11.10 -3.74 -3.41
C THR A 29 -10.37 -2.62 -2.66
N TRP A 30 -11.05 -1.94 -1.75
CA TRP A 30 -10.53 -0.76 -1.05
C TRP A 30 -9.43 -1.09 -0.04
N VAL A 31 -9.48 -2.26 0.59
CA VAL A 31 -8.41 -2.73 1.48
C VAL A 31 -7.12 -2.98 0.68
N GLY A 32 -7.26 -3.48 -0.55
CA GLY A 32 -6.14 -3.58 -1.49
C GLY A 32 -5.51 -2.21 -1.76
N PHE A 33 -6.32 -1.18 -2.05
CA PHE A 33 -5.82 0.18 -2.26
C PHE A 33 -5.17 0.79 -1.01
N VAL A 34 -5.69 0.50 0.19
CA VAL A 34 -5.08 0.95 1.45
C VAL A 34 -3.67 0.34 1.62
N ALA A 35 -3.51 -0.96 1.37
CA ALA A 35 -2.19 -1.60 1.43
C ALA A 35 -1.23 -1.09 0.35
N TRP A 36 -1.74 -0.83 -0.85
CA TRP A 36 -0.97 -0.22 -1.94
C TRP A 36 -0.47 1.18 -1.56
N ALA A 37 -1.33 2.03 -0.99
CA ALA A 37 -0.92 3.34 -0.49
C ALA A 37 0.11 3.22 0.65
N CYS A 38 -0.10 2.27 1.57
CA CYS A 38 0.85 1.97 2.65
C CYS A 38 2.22 1.56 2.11
N PHE A 39 2.29 0.81 1.01
CA PHE A 39 3.56 0.44 0.37
C PHE A 39 4.36 1.67 -0.08
N TYR A 40 3.72 2.63 -0.78
CA TYR A 40 4.41 3.85 -1.20
C TYR A 40 4.78 4.73 -0.01
N ALA A 41 3.88 4.86 0.97
CA ALA A 41 4.14 5.61 2.20
C ALA A 41 5.27 4.99 3.05
N ALA A 42 5.48 3.68 2.97
CA ALA A 42 6.58 2.98 3.62
C ALA A 42 7.93 3.11 2.87
N GLY A 43 7.98 3.88 1.78
CA GLY A 43 9.20 4.19 1.02
C GLY A 43 9.38 3.38 -0.27
N ALA A 44 8.36 2.63 -0.71
CA ALA A 44 8.41 1.75 -1.87
C ALA A 44 9.58 0.74 -1.84
N GLY A 45 9.86 0.07 -2.97
CA GLY A 45 10.88 -0.97 -3.07
C GLY A 45 10.61 -2.20 -2.19
N PHE A 46 11.56 -3.14 -2.15
CA PHE A 46 11.38 -4.37 -1.36
C PHE A 46 11.35 -4.12 0.16
N GLY A 47 12.11 -3.11 0.62
CA GLY A 47 12.09 -2.68 2.02
C GLY A 47 10.72 -2.14 2.45
N GLY A 48 10.14 -1.23 1.66
CA GLY A 48 8.81 -0.67 1.91
C GLY A 48 7.71 -1.72 1.78
N PHE A 49 7.82 -2.65 0.82
CA PHE A 49 6.91 -3.80 0.72
C PHE A 49 6.89 -4.64 1.99
N ARG A 50 8.06 -5.14 2.43
CA ARG A 50 8.13 -6.02 3.61
C ARG A 50 7.66 -5.30 4.87
N LYS A 51 8.11 -4.06 5.09
CA LYS A 51 7.76 -3.27 6.27
C LYS A 51 6.28 -2.86 6.27
N GLY A 52 5.77 -2.39 5.14
CA GLY A 52 4.37 -1.98 4.99
C GLY A 52 3.41 -3.14 5.17
N LEU A 53 3.66 -4.27 4.48
CA LEU A 53 2.82 -5.46 4.59
C LEU A 53 2.86 -6.06 6.00
N ALA A 54 4.04 -6.17 6.62
CA ALA A 54 4.17 -6.68 7.99
C ALA A 54 3.38 -5.81 8.99
N ALA A 55 3.47 -4.48 8.87
CA ALA A 55 2.70 -3.57 9.71
C ALA A 55 1.18 -3.68 9.45
N ASN A 56 0.75 -3.77 8.18
CA ASN A 56 -0.67 -3.95 7.87
C ASN A 56 -1.23 -5.25 8.46
N ILE A 57 -0.52 -6.37 8.31
CA ILE A 57 -0.96 -7.65 8.87
C ILE A 57 -0.97 -7.60 10.40
N SER A 58 0.05 -7.00 11.03
CA SER A 58 0.05 -6.88 12.50
C SER A 58 -1.11 -6.04 13.01
N GLY A 59 -1.46 -4.97 12.29
CA GLY A 59 -2.68 -4.19 12.52
C GLY A 59 -3.96 -5.04 12.48
N ALA A 60 -4.13 -5.84 11.42
CA ALA A 60 -5.27 -6.73 11.31
C ALA A 60 -5.33 -7.74 12.48
N VAL A 61 -4.18 -8.24 12.94
CA VAL A 61 -4.09 -9.10 14.14
C VAL A 61 -4.53 -8.35 15.40
N TYR A 62 -4.09 -7.11 15.62
CA TYR A 62 -4.57 -6.32 16.75
C TYR A 62 -6.08 -6.08 16.69
N GLY A 63 -6.62 -5.75 15.53
CA GLY A 63 -8.06 -5.62 15.32
C GLY A 63 -8.80 -6.91 15.67
N TRP A 64 -8.28 -8.06 15.23
CA TRP A 64 -8.83 -9.37 15.55
C TRP A 64 -8.83 -9.67 17.06
N LEU A 65 -7.73 -9.35 17.76
CA LEU A 65 -7.65 -9.48 19.23
C LEU A 65 -8.68 -8.60 19.95
N VAL A 66 -8.90 -7.37 19.47
CA VAL A 66 -9.98 -6.51 20.00
C VAL A 66 -11.35 -7.14 19.75
N GLY A 67 -11.57 -7.70 18.56
CA GLY A 67 -12.81 -8.42 18.22
C GLY A 67 -13.09 -9.58 19.18
N LEU A 68 -12.08 -10.39 19.49
CA LEU A 68 -12.20 -11.48 20.47
C LEU A 68 -12.50 -10.95 21.88
N PHE A 69 -11.82 -9.88 22.31
CA PHE A 69 -12.03 -9.29 23.63
C PHE A 69 -13.44 -8.71 23.79
N VAL A 70 -13.90 -7.91 22.83
CA VAL A 70 -15.24 -7.30 22.88
C VAL A 70 -16.34 -8.36 22.72
N GLY A 71 -16.05 -9.50 22.09
CA GLY A 71 -16.96 -10.65 22.04
C GLY A 71 -17.25 -11.28 23.40
N VAL A 72 -16.38 -11.09 24.41
CA VAL A 72 -16.57 -11.63 25.77
C VAL A 72 -16.77 -10.54 26.83
N ALA A 73 -16.32 -9.31 26.59
CA ALA A 73 -16.38 -8.20 27.53
C ALA A 73 -17.65 -7.35 27.32
N ALA A 74 -18.70 -7.61 28.10
CA ALA A 74 -20.02 -7.00 27.94
C ALA A 74 -20.26 -5.71 28.76
N PHE A 75 -19.22 -4.93 29.07
CA PHE A 75 -19.35 -3.71 29.88
C PHE A 75 -19.23 -2.42 29.04
N PRO A 76 -19.91 -1.32 29.42
CA PRO A 76 -19.78 -0.03 28.73
C PRO A 76 -18.32 0.45 28.70
N GLY A 77 -17.81 0.77 27.51
CA GLY A 77 -16.43 1.24 27.33
C GLY A 77 -15.38 0.16 27.07
N ALA A 78 -15.74 -1.13 27.04
CA ALA A 78 -14.80 -2.22 26.72
C ALA A 78 -14.05 -2.00 25.40
N LEU A 79 -14.75 -1.58 24.34
CA LEU A 79 -14.13 -1.25 23.05
C LEU A 79 -13.14 -0.09 23.16
N ALA A 80 -13.48 0.96 23.91
CA ALA A 80 -12.61 2.13 24.06
C ALA A 80 -11.29 1.77 24.76
N ILE A 81 -11.37 0.97 25.82
CA ILE A 81 -10.18 0.46 26.52
C ILE A 81 -9.36 -0.43 25.59
N ALA A 82 -10.00 -1.37 24.89
CA ALA A 82 -9.31 -2.29 23.99
C ALA A 82 -8.58 -1.55 22.87
N VAL A 83 -9.23 -0.57 22.23
CA VAL A 83 -8.63 0.29 21.20
C VAL A 83 -7.48 1.11 21.77
N GLY A 84 -7.62 1.68 22.97
CA GLY A 84 -6.52 2.40 23.63
C GLY A 84 -5.29 1.51 23.88
N VAL A 85 -5.52 0.29 24.36
CA VAL A 85 -4.45 -0.70 24.60
C VAL A 85 -3.75 -1.09 23.30
N ILE A 86 -4.49 -1.43 22.24
CA ILE A 86 -3.85 -1.82 20.98
C ILE A 86 -3.20 -0.64 20.27
N ALA A 87 -3.70 0.58 20.40
CA ALA A 87 -3.05 1.77 19.85
C ALA A 87 -1.67 1.98 20.50
N LEU A 88 -1.58 1.84 21.82
CA LEU A 88 -0.31 1.85 22.54
C LEU A 88 0.59 0.70 22.09
N ALA A 89 0.07 -0.52 21.98
CA ALA A 89 0.84 -1.68 21.53
C ALA A 89 1.37 -1.50 20.10
N MET A 90 0.58 -0.92 19.18
CA MET A 90 0.96 -0.61 17.81
C MET A 90 2.09 0.42 17.72
N CYS A 91 2.14 1.38 18.65
CA CYS A 91 3.24 2.32 18.76
C CYS A 91 4.49 1.65 19.35
N LEU A 92 4.35 0.81 20.37
CA LEU A 92 5.48 0.10 21.00
C LEU A 92 6.12 -0.92 20.04
N GLN A 93 5.34 -1.71 19.30
CA GLN A 93 5.88 -2.67 18.33
C GLN A 93 6.74 -1.99 17.25
N ALA A 94 6.54 -0.69 16.99
CA ALA A 94 7.28 0.03 15.97
C ALA A 94 8.76 0.24 16.33
N GLY A 95 9.15 -0.04 17.58
CA GLY A 95 10.55 -0.21 17.97
C GLY A 95 11.23 -1.40 17.26
N TRP A 96 10.46 -2.37 16.77
CA TRP A 96 10.99 -3.48 15.98
C TRP A 96 11.04 -3.11 14.48
N ARG A 97 12.24 -3.17 13.90
CA ARG A 97 12.50 -2.73 12.50
C ARG A 97 11.46 -3.17 11.46
N PRO A 98 11.00 -4.43 11.40
CA PRO A 98 10.05 -4.85 10.37
C PRO A 98 8.63 -4.26 10.55
N LEU A 99 8.28 -3.83 11.76
CA LEU A 99 6.97 -3.26 12.11
C LEU A 99 7.04 -1.76 12.40
N SER A 100 8.15 -1.11 12.03
CA SER A 100 8.40 0.31 12.28
C SER A 100 7.52 1.28 11.46
N PHE A 101 6.47 0.79 10.79
CA PHE A 101 5.51 1.62 10.04
C PHE A 101 4.20 1.73 10.81
N ILE A 102 4.18 2.62 11.81
CA ILE A 102 3.00 2.86 12.66
C ILE A 102 1.72 3.08 11.82
N PRO A 103 1.70 3.92 10.76
CA PRO A 103 0.49 4.11 9.95
C PRO A 103 -0.04 2.82 9.34
N GLY A 104 0.84 1.88 8.99
CA GLY A 104 0.45 0.58 8.44
C GLY A 104 -0.34 -0.28 9.43
N ALA A 105 0.05 -0.27 10.71
CA ALA A 105 -0.66 -0.99 11.75
C ALA A 105 -2.07 -0.43 11.99
N PHE A 106 -2.21 0.90 12.02
CA PHE A 106 -3.53 1.54 12.10
C PHE A 106 -4.37 1.26 10.85
N ALA A 107 -3.79 1.32 9.66
CA ALA A 107 -4.48 1.01 8.41
C ALA A 107 -4.98 -0.45 8.36
N GLY A 108 -4.16 -1.41 8.82
CA GLY A 108 -4.55 -2.81 8.92
C GLY A 108 -5.67 -3.06 9.93
N THR A 109 -5.59 -2.43 11.10
CA THR A 109 -6.65 -2.47 12.12
C THR A 109 -7.96 -1.90 11.56
N ALA A 110 -7.90 -0.73 10.92
CA ALA A 110 -9.06 -0.07 10.31
C ALA A 110 -9.65 -0.92 9.17
N ALA A 111 -8.82 -1.55 8.35
CA ALA A 111 -9.26 -2.47 7.31
C ALA A 111 -10.02 -3.68 7.88
N PHE A 112 -9.54 -4.26 8.98
CA PHE A 112 -10.21 -5.38 9.64
C PHE A 112 -11.60 -5.00 10.17
N PHE A 113 -11.72 -3.86 10.86
CA PHE A 113 -13.03 -3.38 11.31
C PHE A 113 -13.94 -2.98 10.14
N GLY A 114 -13.39 -2.30 9.12
CA GLY A 114 -14.12 -1.88 7.93
C GLY A 114 -14.62 -3.03 7.05
N THR A 115 -14.09 -4.24 7.24
CA THR A 115 -14.53 -5.46 6.55
C THR A 115 -15.46 -6.32 7.41
N GLY A 116 -16.00 -5.78 8.50
CA GLY A 116 -16.94 -6.50 9.35
C GLY A 116 -16.28 -7.67 10.10
N LEU A 117 -15.02 -7.50 10.54
CA LEU A 117 -14.25 -8.49 11.28
C LEU A 117 -13.86 -9.74 10.46
N ALA A 118 -13.92 -9.66 9.13
CA ALA A 118 -13.59 -10.76 8.22
C ALA A 118 -12.07 -10.92 8.03
N PHE A 119 -11.39 -11.54 9.01
CA PHE A 119 -9.93 -11.60 9.08
C PHE A 119 -9.24 -12.08 7.79
N TRP A 120 -9.63 -13.24 7.26
CA TRP A 120 -8.98 -13.82 6.08
C TRP A 120 -9.18 -13.00 4.80
N PRO A 121 -10.41 -12.53 4.48
CA PRO A 121 -10.61 -11.55 3.41
C PRO A 121 -9.78 -10.27 3.57
N THR A 122 -9.66 -9.72 4.79
CA THR A 122 -8.83 -8.54 5.03
C THR A 122 -7.37 -8.83 4.72
N VAL A 123 -6.80 -9.90 5.29
CA VAL A 123 -5.38 -10.24 5.13
C VAL A 123 -5.05 -10.53 3.66
N LEU A 124 -5.93 -11.24 2.96
CA LEU A 124 -5.75 -11.52 1.54
C LEU A 124 -5.75 -10.22 0.71
N ALA A 125 -6.71 -9.33 0.95
CA ALA A 125 -6.76 -8.03 0.26
C ALA A 125 -5.53 -7.16 0.57
N LEU A 126 -5.05 -7.15 1.82
CA LEU A 126 -3.82 -6.43 2.21
C LEU A 126 -2.59 -7.00 1.47
N ALA A 127 -2.46 -8.32 1.41
CA ALA A 127 -1.34 -8.98 0.72
C ALA A 127 -1.35 -8.69 -0.79
N LEU A 128 -2.50 -8.84 -1.45
CA LEU A 128 -2.66 -8.56 -2.87
C LEU A 128 -2.43 -7.08 -3.17
N GLY A 129 -2.96 -6.17 -2.34
CA GLY A 129 -2.74 -4.73 -2.48
C GLY A 129 -1.28 -4.33 -2.34
N ALA A 130 -0.56 -4.87 -1.35
CA ALA A 130 0.88 -4.63 -1.21
C ALA A 130 1.67 -5.17 -2.41
N ALA A 131 1.30 -6.34 -2.93
CA ALA A 131 1.93 -6.94 -4.10
C ALA A 131 1.72 -6.09 -5.36
N LEU A 132 0.49 -5.59 -5.57
CA LEU A 132 0.17 -4.64 -6.63
C LEU A 132 0.94 -3.33 -6.49
N GLY A 133 1.11 -2.83 -5.27
CA GLY A 133 1.94 -1.65 -5.03
C GLY A 133 3.40 -1.85 -5.40
N TRP A 134 3.97 -2.99 -5.04
CA TRP A 134 5.32 -3.34 -5.49
C TRP A 134 5.41 -3.47 -7.01
N ALA A 135 4.46 -4.17 -7.63
CA ALA A 135 4.38 -4.31 -9.09
C ALA A 135 4.27 -2.94 -9.78
N SER A 136 3.46 -2.02 -9.25
CA SER A 136 3.26 -0.70 -9.83
C SER A 136 4.51 0.17 -9.75
N ALA A 137 5.30 0.06 -8.69
CA ALA A 137 6.60 0.73 -8.60
C ALA A 137 7.58 0.19 -9.64
N VAL A 138 7.72 -1.14 -9.74
CA VAL A 138 8.64 -1.77 -10.71
C VAL A 138 8.27 -1.42 -12.15
N LEU A 139 6.98 -1.51 -12.50
CA LEU A 139 6.50 -1.15 -13.83
C LEU A 139 6.63 0.36 -14.08
N GLY A 140 6.33 1.19 -13.09
CA GLY A 140 6.42 2.64 -13.19
C GLY A 140 7.85 3.13 -13.45
N GLU A 141 8.84 2.55 -12.77
CA GLU A 141 10.26 2.83 -13.04
C GLU A 141 10.67 2.43 -14.46
N ARG A 142 10.19 1.27 -14.95
CA ARG A 142 10.50 0.82 -16.31
C ARG A 142 9.93 1.76 -17.35
N ILE A 143 8.66 2.17 -17.21
CA ILE A 143 8.01 3.12 -18.12
C ILE A 143 8.73 4.47 -18.07
N GLN A 144 9.08 4.97 -16.88
CA GLN A 144 9.77 6.25 -16.74
C GLN A 144 11.12 6.25 -17.47
N ARG A 145 11.91 5.17 -17.37
CA ARG A 145 13.18 5.04 -18.10
C ARG A 145 12.99 5.08 -19.62
N LEU A 146 11.89 4.57 -20.15
CA LEU A 146 11.59 4.63 -21.58
C LEU A 146 11.21 6.05 -22.00
N VAL A 147 10.37 6.73 -21.21
CA VAL A 147 10.00 8.14 -21.45
C VAL A 147 11.24 9.04 -21.43
N ASP A 148 12.11 8.87 -20.45
CA ASP A 148 13.33 9.68 -20.32
C ASP A 148 14.30 9.44 -21.50
N ARG A 149 14.41 8.20 -22.00
CA ARG A 149 15.23 7.89 -23.18
C ARG A 149 14.69 8.54 -24.46
N SER A 150 13.38 8.46 -24.68
CA SER A 150 12.75 9.10 -25.84
C SER A 150 12.95 10.61 -25.83
N ALA A 151 12.81 11.25 -24.66
CA ALA A 151 13.04 12.68 -24.52
C ALA A 151 14.49 13.09 -24.84
N LEU A 152 15.48 12.30 -24.41
CA LEU A 152 16.89 12.54 -24.72
C LEU A 152 17.20 12.35 -26.22
N ALA A 153 16.59 11.36 -26.86
CA ALA A 153 16.76 11.14 -28.30
C ALA A 153 16.21 12.32 -29.13
N SER A 154 15.01 12.80 -28.79
CA SER A 154 14.40 13.95 -29.46
C SER A 154 15.24 15.22 -29.33
N ALA A 155 15.82 15.47 -28.15
CA ALA A 155 16.67 16.64 -27.92
C ALA A 155 17.99 16.60 -28.74
N GLY A 156 18.54 15.41 -28.98
CA GLY A 156 19.75 15.23 -29.80
C GLY A 156 19.51 15.52 -31.28
N ASP A 157 18.38 15.07 -31.83
CA ASP A 157 18.01 15.32 -33.23
C ASP A 157 17.76 16.82 -33.51
N GLU A 158 17.16 17.53 -32.55
CA GLU A 158 16.88 18.97 -32.64
C GLU A 158 18.19 19.81 -32.64
N GLN A 159 19.16 19.42 -31.81
CA GLN A 159 20.48 20.06 -31.81
C GLN A 159 21.25 19.78 -33.12
N ALA A 160 21.22 18.55 -33.63
CA ALA A 160 21.89 18.18 -34.88
C ALA A 160 21.32 18.90 -36.11
N THR A 161 20.02 19.18 -36.15
CA THR A 161 19.36 19.92 -37.25
C THR A 161 19.52 21.44 -37.17
N SER A 162 19.82 21.98 -35.98
CA SER A 162 20.03 23.43 -35.76
C SER A 162 21.48 23.91 -35.96
N ALA A 163 22.43 23.00 -36.19
CA ALA A 163 23.83 23.35 -36.42
C ALA A 163 24.02 24.05 -37.78
N PRO A 164 24.67 25.23 -37.85
CA PRO A 164 24.87 25.95 -39.10
C PRO A 164 25.72 25.11 -40.06
N ALA A 165 25.22 24.89 -41.28
CA ALA A 165 26.01 24.34 -42.37
C ALA A 165 27.14 25.33 -42.68
N GLY A 166 28.38 24.94 -42.36
CA GLY A 166 29.59 25.70 -42.67
C GLY A 166 29.83 25.84 -44.16
#